data_AF-A0A931YTJ5-F1
#
_entry.id   AF-A0A931YTJ5-F1
#
_cell.length_a   1.000
_cell.length_b   1.000
_cell.length_c   1.000
_cell.angle_alpha   90.00
_cell.angle_beta   90.00
_cell.angle_gamma   90.00
#
_symmetry.space_group_name_H-M   'P 1'
#
loop_
_entity.id
_entity.type
_entity.pdbx_description
1 polymer ?
#
loop_
_entity_poly.entity_id
_entity_poly.type
_entity_poly.pdbx_seq_one_letter_code
_entity_poly.pdbx_strand_id
1 'polypeptide(L)'
;RPAPPRLEEPARPAPPPAAAPVEDDAAAARAVEQSAQDETAQWWVSAWARWTSWKSTLSFADAVKQELTKYNYLLSVPILKSADYDDGLLSYGYSILLEYIERQSPGFVAKALNSLKTFAPGVPDQPRTVGEYLYRCLVTEGRLAEQYGEFVKNVLLAAVPEPGLWTTARVLESTMETRVFTHPSNRIGDTEHNSQRLTQDRQRFTDHRFQIVLPPLTARFFAVAADLKEPRGIDAKLFEGRNDVDQAWLLTMPPAGRADLKSELVRLAPEGTSLPGLGRDYATLWIAVYNSDPNAEKRYELTLGLRKDAKPVGTYKAARTA
;
A
#
# COMPACT_ATOMS: atom_id res chain seq x y z
N ARG A 1 43.84 28.44 -56.96
CA ARG A 1 44.38 29.01 -55.70
C ARG A 1 43.35 28.70 -54.62
N PRO A 2 43.63 27.80 -53.65
CA PRO A 2 42.63 27.37 -52.67
C PRO A 2 42.48 28.39 -51.54
N ALA A 3 41.29 28.46 -50.96
CA ALA A 3 40.92 29.37 -49.86
C ALA A 3 41.58 28.94 -48.53
N PRO A 4 41.90 29.89 -47.62
CA PRO A 4 42.56 29.56 -46.36
C PRO A 4 41.60 28.87 -45.38
N PRO A 5 42.12 28.05 -44.45
CA PRO A 5 41.30 27.34 -43.47
C PRO A 5 40.74 28.30 -42.42
N ARG A 6 39.49 28.07 -42.00
CA ARG A 6 38.86 28.77 -40.88
C ARG A 6 39.56 28.39 -39.57
N LEU A 7 39.93 29.38 -38.79
CA LEU A 7 40.32 29.23 -37.39
C LEU A 7 39.06 28.88 -36.58
N GLU A 8 39.08 27.77 -35.85
CA GLU A 8 38.04 27.41 -34.87
C GLU A 8 38.19 28.29 -33.63
N GLU A 9 37.12 29.01 -33.29
CA GLU A 9 37.01 29.82 -32.09
C GLU A 9 36.76 28.89 -30.88
N PRO A 10 37.45 29.06 -29.73
CA PRO A 10 37.28 28.18 -28.59
C PRO A 10 35.87 28.30 -27.99
N ALA A 11 35.25 27.14 -27.75
CA ALA A 11 33.90 27.03 -27.22
C ALA A 11 33.77 27.77 -25.87
N ARG A 12 32.78 28.67 -25.78
CA ARG A 12 32.41 29.32 -24.51
C ARG A 12 31.93 28.27 -23.50
N PRO A 13 32.28 28.38 -22.22
CA PRO A 13 31.74 27.50 -21.20
C PRO A 13 30.21 27.68 -21.11
N ALA A 14 29.51 26.55 -21.05
CA ALA A 14 28.06 26.53 -20.91
C ALA A 14 27.63 27.24 -19.61
N PRO A 15 26.52 28.00 -19.63
CA PRO A 15 25.99 28.60 -18.41
C PRO A 15 25.58 27.49 -17.43
N PRO A 16 25.71 27.71 -16.12
CA PRO A 16 25.26 26.74 -15.12
C PRO A 16 23.74 26.51 -15.27
N PRO A 17 23.25 25.28 -14.99
CA PRO A 17 21.84 24.98 -15.10
C PRO A 17 21.04 25.89 -14.17
N ALA A 18 20.00 26.51 -14.72
CA ALA A 18 19.07 27.35 -13.98
C ALA A 18 18.44 26.55 -12.83
N ALA A 19 18.63 27.02 -11.61
CA ALA A 19 17.88 26.53 -10.46
C ALA A 19 16.42 27.02 -10.56
N ALA A 20 15.49 26.10 -10.78
CA ALA A 20 14.07 26.31 -10.52
C ALA A 20 13.57 25.08 -9.73
N PRO A 21 13.17 25.28 -8.46
CA PRO A 21 11.77 25.00 -8.08
C PRO A 21 11.23 25.85 -6.91
N VAL A 22 11.79 27.03 -6.62
CA VAL A 22 11.47 27.76 -5.37
C VAL A 22 10.09 28.43 -5.37
N GLU A 23 9.59 28.85 -6.54
CA GLU A 23 8.30 29.56 -6.63
C GLU A 23 7.08 28.65 -6.45
N ASP A 24 7.17 27.39 -6.87
CA ASP A 24 6.05 26.45 -6.81
C ASP A 24 5.81 25.94 -5.37
N ASP A 25 6.90 25.68 -4.62
CA ASP A 25 6.83 25.32 -3.20
C ASP A 25 6.29 26.49 -2.34
N ALA A 26 6.63 27.74 -2.68
CA ALA A 26 6.14 28.91 -1.94
C ALA A 26 4.64 29.18 -2.18
N ALA A 27 4.16 28.97 -3.41
CA ALA A 27 2.73 29.08 -3.72
C ALA A 27 1.91 27.97 -3.05
N ALA A 28 2.43 26.74 -3.06
CA ALA A 28 1.84 25.60 -2.37
C ALA A 28 1.75 25.84 -0.86
N ALA A 29 2.82 26.35 -0.23
CA ALA A 29 2.84 26.65 1.20
C ALA A 29 1.75 27.66 1.61
N ARG A 30 1.53 28.72 0.82
CA ARG A 30 0.46 29.71 1.08
C ARG A 30 -0.94 29.11 0.95
N ALA A 31 -1.16 28.21 -0.01
CA ALA A 31 -2.45 27.53 -0.16
C ALA A 31 -2.73 26.58 1.01
N VAL A 32 -1.69 25.92 1.53
CA VAL A 32 -1.79 25.07 2.73
C VAL A 32 -2.10 25.92 3.97
N GLU A 33 -1.46 27.08 4.15
CA GLU A 33 -1.74 27.98 5.28
C GLU A 33 -3.20 28.47 5.28
N GLN A 34 -3.76 28.74 4.10
CA GLN A 34 -5.19 29.05 3.94
C GLN A 34 -6.08 27.84 4.24
N SER A 35 -5.67 26.64 3.81
CA SER A 35 -6.40 25.40 4.06
C SER A 35 -6.38 24.97 5.52
N ALA A 36 -5.30 25.28 6.26
CA ALA A 36 -5.16 24.96 7.67
C ALA A 36 -6.19 25.68 8.57
N GLN A 37 -6.87 26.70 8.03
CA GLN A 37 -7.99 27.36 8.71
C GLN A 37 -9.29 26.54 8.63
N ASP A 38 -9.36 25.52 7.76
CA ASP A 38 -10.46 24.56 7.64
C ASP A 38 -10.04 23.24 8.31
N GLU A 39 -10.66 22.90 9.45
CA GLU A 39 -10.39 21.67 10.20
C GLU A 39 -10.55 20.41 9.33
N THR A 40 -11.40 20.43 8.31
CA THR A 40 -11.62 19.28 7.43
C THR A 40 -10.46 19.04 6.46
N ALA A 41 -9.60 20.04 6.22
CA ALA A 41 -8.41 19.90 5.38
C ALA A 41 -7.19 19.40 6.16
N GLN A 42 -7.31 19.22 7.48
CA GLN A 42 -6.17 18.91 8.36
C GLN A 42 -5.42 17.65 7.93
N TRP A 43 -6.13 16.62 7.44
CA TRP A 43 -5.49 15.40 6.96
C TRP A 43 -4.49 15.66 5.83
N TRP A 44 -4.85 16.55 4.89
CA TRP A 44 -4.01 16.91 3.77
C TRP A 44 -2.85 17.79 4.22
N VAL A 45 -3.12 18.79 5.07
CA VAL A 45 -2.11 19.71 5.61
C VAL A 45 -1.00 18.93 6.33
N SER A 46 -1.39 18.00 7.20
CA SER A 46 -0.48 17.13 7.94
C SER A 46 0.31 16.19 7.02
N ALA A 47 -0.35 15.52 6.08
CA ALA A 47 0.30 14.65 5.10
C ALA A 47 1.31 15.43 4.23
N TRP A 48 0.92 16.62 3.76
CA TRP A 48 1.76 17.47 2.93
C TRP A 48 2.98 18.00 3.68
N ALA A 49 2.79 18.49 4.92
CA ALA A 49 3.88 18.96 5.76
C ALA A 49 4.88 17.84 6.06
N ARG A 50 4.37 16.63 6.32
CA ARG A 50 5.24 15.46 6.49
C ARG A 50 5.97 15.12 5.20
N TRP A 51 5.26 15.05 4.08
CA TRP A 51 5.83 14.72 2.78
C TRP A 51 6.96 15.68 2.38
N THR A 52 6.74 17.00 2.47
CA THR A 52 7.77 18.00 2.15
C THR A 52 9.00 17.90 3.04
N SER A 53 8.84 17.46 4.30
CA SER A 53 9.97 17.25 5.22
C SER A 53 10.91 16.11 4.82
N TRP A 54 10.44 15.13 4.04
CA TRP A 54 11.23 13.94 3.71
C TRP A 54 11.38 13.63 2.22
N LYS A 55 10.58 14.23 1.32
CA LYS A 55 10.56 13.92 -0.13
C LYS A 55 11.94 13.98 -0.81
N SER A 56 12.86 14.79 -0.28
CA SER A 56 14.23 14.96 -0.81
C SER A 56 15.30 14.18 -0.04
N THR A 57 14.96 13.50 1.05
CA THR A 57 15.93 12.88 1.98
C THR A 57 15.72 11.39 2.19
N LEU A 58 14.50 10.87 1.98
CA LEU A 58 14.20 9.46 2.13
C LEU A 58 13.78 8.83 0.80
N SER A 59 14.12 7.55 0.61
CA SER A 59 13.47 6.75 -0.42
C SER A 59 12.03 6.46 -0.04
N PHE A 60 11.17 6.17 -1.02
CA PHE A 60 9.78 5.74 -0.75
C PHE A 60 9.73 4.53 0.19
N ALA A 61 10.62 3.55 0.00
CA ALA A 61 10.63 2.35 0.82
C ALA A 61 10.98 2.65 2.28
N ASP A 62 11.95 3.54 2.51
CA ASP A 62 12.34 3.95 3.87
C ASP A 62 11.25 4.77 4.54
N ALA A 63 10.59 5.66 3.79
CA ALA A 63 9.45 6.41 4.28
C ALA A 63 8.30 5.48 4.69
N VAL A 64 7.94 4.50 3.85
CA VAL A 64 6.91 3.51 4.19
C VAL A 64 7.23 2.77 5.47
N LYS A 65 8.48 2.29 5.64
CA LYS A 65 8.89 1.60 6.88
C LYS A 65 8.77 2.50 8.10
N GLN A 66 9.23 3.75 8.00
CA GLN A 66 9.13 4.71 9.10
C GLN A 66 7.67 5.00 9.47
N GLU A 67 6.83 5.31 8.48
CA GLU A 67 5.44 5.68 8.71
C GLU A 67 4.62 4.49 9.23
N LEU A 68 4.81 3.27 8.70
CA LEU A 68 4.09 2.09 9.21
C LEU A 68 4.56 1.66 10.60
N THR A 69 5.82 1.91 10.97
CA THR A 69 6.31 1.64 12.33
C THR A 69 5.66 2.60 13.34
N LYS A 70 5.49 3.87 12.95
CA LYS A 70 4.90 4.90 13.79
C LYS A 70 3.37 4.80 13.85
N TYR A 71 2.75 4.55 12.69
CA TYR A 71 1.32 4.53 12.45
C TYR A 71 0.89 3.14 11.99
N ASN A 72 0.88 2.21 12.95
CA ASN A 72 0.69 0.78 12.70
C ASN A 72 -0.63 0.41 12.04
N TYR A 73 -1.60 1.31 12.00
CA TYR A 73 -2.91 1.08 11.39
C TYR A 73 -3.23 2.11 10.31
N LEU A 74 -2.22 2.80 9.77
CA LEU A 74 -2.37 3.85 8.75
C LEU A 74 -3.34 3.46 7.63
N LEU A 75 -3.09 2.33 6.95
CA LEU A 75 -3.94 1.89 5.84
C LEU A 75 -5.27 1.29 6.28
N SER A 76 -5.57 1.30 7.57
CA SER A 76 -6.83 0.79 8.11
C SER A 76 -7.93 1.82 8.26
N VAL A 77 -7.58 3.11 8.13
CA VAL A 77 -8.48 4.25 8.33
C VAL A 77 -8.78 4.89 6.97
N PRO A 78 -9.99 5.43 6.73
CA PRO A 78 -10.22 6.28 5.57
C PRO A 78 -9.35 7.55 5.62
N ILE A 79 -8.82 7.97 4.47
CA ILE A 79 -7.98 9.17 4.34
C ILE A 79 -8.66 10.40 4.98
N LEU A 80 -9.93 10.65 4.64
CA LEU A 80 -10.72 11.78 5.15
C LEU A 80 -10.92 11.77 6.68
N LYS A 81 -10.88 10.60 7.31
CA LYS A 81 -11.07 10.45 8.75
C LYS A 81 -9.75 10.39 9.52
N SER A 82 -8.62 10.40 8.83
CA SER A 82 -7.32 10.18 9.47
C SER A 82 -6.94 11.26 10.49
N ALA A 83 -7.50 12.47 10.37
CA ALA A 83 -7.31 13.54 11.34
C ALA A 83 -8.02 13.28 12.68
N ASP A 84 -8.98 12.35 12.73
CA ASP A 84 -9.70 12.01 13.96
C ASP A 84 -8.93 11.00 14.84
N TYR A 85 -7.77 10.51 14.40
CA TYR A 85 -7.01 9.43 15.04
C TYR A 85 -5.62 9.88 15.47
N ASP A 86 -5.12 9.29 16.55
CA ASP A 86 -3.83 9.63 17.18
C ASP A 86 -3.64 11.14 17.38
N ASP A 87 -4.67 11.84 17.88
CA ASP A 87 -4.67 13.31 18.03
C ASP A 87 -4.30 14.06 16.73
N GLY A 88 -4.75 13.52 15.59
CA GLY A 88 -4.48 14.03 14.24
C GLY A 88 -3.15 13.59 13.63
N LEU A 89 -2.31 12.88 14.38
CA LEU A 89 -0.99 12.46 13.92
C LEU A 89 -1.05 11.39 12.83
N LEU A 90 -2.10 10.58 12.78
CA LEU A 90 -2.22 9.51 11.78
C LEU A 90 -2.16 10.07 10.34
N SER A 91 -2.72 11.26 10.13
CA SER A 91 -2.71 11.97 8.84
C SER A 91 -1.32 12.15 8.26
N TYR A 92 -0.30 12.33 9.09
CA TYR A 92 1.10 12.48 8.65
C TYR A 92 1.58 11.25 7.88
N GLY A 93 1.08 10.06 8.25
CA GLY A 93 1.44 8.81 7.60
C GLY A 93 1.00 8.76 6.13
N TYR A 94 -0.06 9.46 5.74
CA TYR A 94 -0.49 9.56 4.33
C TYR A 94 0.44 10.38 3.45
N SER A 95 1.54 10.92 3.98
CA SER A 95 2.63 11.45 3.17
C SER A 95 3.17 10.44 2.15
N ILE A 96 3.16 9.14 2.46
CA ILE A 96 3.57 8.09 1.51
C ILE A 96 2.61 8.01 0.32
N LEU A 97 1.33 8.31 0.50
CA LEU A 97 0.35 8.35 -0.59
C LEU A 97 0.60 9.55 -1.50
N LEU A 98 0.91 10.71 -0.92
CA LEU A 98 1.25 11.92 -1.70
C LEU A 98 2.51 11.68 -2.56
N GLU A 99 3.56 11.10 -1.98
CA GLU A 99 4.76 10.72 -2.74
C GLU A 99 4.43 9.72 -3.86
N TYR A 100 3.60 8.72 -3.58
CA TYR A 100 3.21 7.75 -4.60
C TYR A 100 2.53 8.43 -5.79
N ILE A 101 1.54 9.29 -5.53
CA ILE A 101 0.79 9.98 -6.58
C ILE A 101 1.68 10.96 -7.33
N GLU A 102 2.54 11.71 -6.63
CA GLU A 102 3.47 12.65 -7.27
C GLU A 102 4.44 11.92 -8.22
N ARG A 103 4.86 10.69 -7.89
CA ARG A 103 5.66 9.86 -8.81
C ARG A 103 4.89 9.43 -10.06
N GLN A 104 3.59 9.15 -9.94
CA GLN A 104 2.76 8.78 -11.08
C GLN A 104 2.34 9.98 -11.92
N SER A 105 2.23 11.15 -11.30
CA SER A 105 1.77 12.40 -11.91
C SER A 105 2.55 13.58 -11.33
N PRO A 106 3.75 13.87 -11.85
CA PRO A 106 4.57 14.97 -11.35
C PRO A 106 3.84 16.32 -11.42
N GLY A 107 3.94 17.12 -10.36
CA GLY A 107 3.25 18.39 -10.20
C GLY A 107 1.80 18.26 -9.69
N PHE A 108 1.31 17.05 -9.41
CA PHE A 108 -0.05 16.83 -8.95
C PHE A 108 -0.37 17.61 -7.67
N VAL A 109 0.51 17.53 -6.67
CA VAL A 109 0.26 18.16 -5.37
C VAL A 109 0.20 19.68 -5.49
N ALA A 110 1.12 20.28 -6.24
CA ALA A 110 1.13 21.72 -6.51
C ALA A 110 -0.12 22.17 -7.28
N LYS A 111 -0.55 21.39 -8.27
CA LYS A 111 -1.78 21.67 -9.03
C LYS A 111 -3.03 21.60 -8.15
N ALA A 112 -3.16 20.56 -7.32
CA ALA A 112 -4.27 20.40 -6.40
C ALA A 112 -4.39 21.60 -5.44
N LEU A 113 -3.27 22.02 -4.84
CA LEU A 113 -3.21 23.18 -3.96
C LEU A 113 -3.53 24.49 -4.69
N ASN A 114 -3.02 24.69 -5.91
CA ASN A 114 -3.32 25.87 -6.70
C ASN A 114 -4.80 25.97 -7.09
N SER A 115 -5.48 24.83 -7.28
CA SER A 115 -6.91 24.81 -7.63
C SER A 115 -7.83 25.30 -6.50
N LEU A 116 -7.34 25.29 -5.25
CA LEU A 116 -8.09 25.83 -4.09
C LEU A 116 -8.36 27.33 -4.20
N LYS A 117 -7.53 28.08 -4.93
CA LYS A 117 -7.74 29.53 -5.17
C LYS A 117 -9.06 29.82 -5.89
N THR A 118 -9.59 28.83 -6.61
CA THR A 118 -10.84 28.92 -7.37
C THR A 118 -11.97 28.10 -6.75
N PHE A 119 -11.71 27.43 -5.62
CA PHE A 119 -12.72 26.62 -4.93
C PHE A 119 -13.72 27.51 -4.18
N ALA A 120 -15.01 27.24 -4.37
CA ALA A 120 -16.10 27.88 -3.65
C ALA A 120 -17.09 26.81 -3.15
N PRO A 121 -17.33 26.69 -1.83
CA PRO A 121 -18.26 25.71 -1.29
C PRO A 121 -19.72 26.08 -1.59
N GLY A 122 -20.60 25.09 -1.66
CA GLY A 122 -22.06 25.29 -1.67
C GLY A 122 -22.78 25.12 -3.02
N VAL A 123 -22.09 24.67 -4.07
CA VAL A 123 -22.74 24.28 -5.33
C VAL A 123 -23.24 22.82 -5.24
N PRO A 124 -24.44 22.48 -5.74
CA PRO A 124 -24.91 21.09 -5.81
C PRO A 124 -23.89 20.18 -6.54
N ASP A 125 -23.70 18.96 -6.04
CA ASP A 125 -22.72 17.99 -6.55
C ASP A 125 -21.24 18.44 -6.51
N GLN A 126 -20.94 19.49 -5.74
CA GLN A 126 -19.57 19.88 -5.42
C GLN A 126 -19.21 19.57 -3.96
N PRO A 127 -17.91 19.40 -3.66
CA PRO A 127 -17.43 19.16 -2.31
C PRO A 127 -17.78 20.37 -1.46
N ARG A 128 -18.20 20.10 -0.23
CA ARG A 128 -18.70 21.13 0.68
C ARG A 128 -17.57 21.75 1.49
N THR A 129 -16.45 21.06 1.58
CA THR A 129 -15.29 21.48 2.37
C THR A 129 -14.00 21.35 1.57
N VAL A 130 -12.93 22.03 2.04
CA VAL A 130 -11.62 21.96 1.39
C VAL A 130 -11.07 20.53 1.45
N GLY A 131 -11.26 19.84 2.58
CA GLY A 131 -10.86 18.45 2.75
C GLY A 131 -11.51 17.49 1.75
N GLU A 132 -12.84 17.59 1.58
CA GLU A 132 -13.57 16.79 0.58
C GLU A 132 -13.12 17.12 -0.84
N TYR A 133 -12.83 18.39 -1.12
CA TYR A 133 -12.37 18.81 -2.43
C TYR A 133 -11.01 18.21 -2.79
N LEU A 134 -10.04 18.28 -1.87
CA LEU A 134 -8.71 17.70 -2.07
C LEU A 134 -8.75 16.18 -2.19
N TYR A 135 -9.63 15.52 -1.41
CA TYR A 135 -9.88 14.09 -1.56
C TYR A 135 -10.44 13.75 -2.94
N ARG A 136 -11.39 14.54 -3.42
CA ARG A 136 -11.91 14.37 -4.79
C ARG A 136 -10.81 14.55 -5.83
N CYS A 137 -9.92 15.53 -5.69
CA CYS A 137 -8.76 15.68 -6.58
C CYS A 137 -7.89 14.42 -6.60
N LEU A 138 -7.62 13.78 -5.45
CA LEU A 138 -6.90 12.50 -5.40
C LEU A 138 -7.63 11.42 -6.20
N VAL A 139 -8.93 11.29 -5.99
CA VAL A 139 -9.74 10.24 -6.62
C VAL A 139 -9.86 10.46 -8.14
N THR A 140 -10.14 11.68 -8.58
CA THR A 140 -10.46 11.97 -9.98
C THR A 140 -9.21 12.32 -10.79
N GLU A 141 -8.43 13.31 -10.35
CA GLU A 141 -7.24 13.76 -11.08
C GLU A 141 -6.04 12.87 -10.80
N GLY A 142 -5.87 12.45 -9.55
CA GLY A 142 -4.85 11.48 -9.14
C GLY A 142 -5.19 10.04 -9.52
N ARG A 143 -6.41 9.81 -10.03
CA ARG A 143 -6.92 8.49 -10.47
C ARG A 143 -6.76 7.42 -9.39
N LEU A 144 -6.92 7.82 -8.13
CA LEU A 144 -6.55 6.98 -7.00
C LEU A 144 -7.34 5.67 -6.96
N ALA A 145 -8.62 5.66 -7.35
CA ALA A 145 -9.42 4.43 -7.39
C ALA A 145 -8.78 3.35 -8.31
N GLU A 146 -8.18 3.76 -9.43
CA GLU A 146 -7.52 2.83 -10.36
C GLU A 146 -6.11 2.45 -9.91
N GLN A 147 -5.42 3.36 -9.20
CA GLN A 147 -4.04 3.17 -8.77
C GLN A 147 -3.91 2.56 -7.38
N TYR A 148 -4.98 2.52 -6.59
CA TYR A 148 -4.93 2.14 -5.18
C TYR A 148 -4.35 0.74 -4.97
N GLY A 149 -4.71 -0.21 -5.84
CA GLY A 149 -4.13 -1.56 -5.81
C GLY A 149 -2.61 -1.55 -6.00
N GLU A 150 -2.08 -0.75 -6.92
CA GLU A 150 -0.64 -0.61 -7.14
C GLU A 150 0.05 0.19 -6.02
N PHE A 151 -0.62 1.16 -5.41
CA PHE A 151 -0.13 1.81 -4.19
C PHE A 151 0.06 0.79 -3.07
N VAL A 152 -0.97 -0.02 -2.77
CA VAL A 152 -0.91 -1.07 -1.73
C VAL A 152 0.18 -2.09 -2.05
N LYS A 153 0.37 -2.44 -3.33
CA LYS A 153 1.46 -3.31 -3.79
C LYS A 153 2.84 -2.75 -3.42
N ASN A 154 3.08 -1.47 -3.70
CA ASN A 154 4.35 -0.82 -3.41
C ASN A 154 4.59 -0.67 -1.91
N VAL A 155 3.54 -0.40 -1.13
CA VAL A 155 3.61 -0.40 0.34
C VAL A 155 3.98 -1.79 0.86
N LEU A 156 3.34 -2.86 0.35
CA LEU A 156 3.66 -4.23 0.73
C LEU A 156 5.13 -4.56 0.47
N LEU A 157 5.63 -4.29 -0.74
CA LEU A 157 7.02 -4.54 -1.11
C LEU A 157 8.03 -3.79 -0.24
N ALA A 158 7.67 -2.57 0.19
CA ALA A 158 8.52 -1.77 1.06
C ALA A 158 8.49 -2.23 2.53
N ALA A 159 7.35 -2.73 3.02
CA ALA A 159 7.15 -3.07 4.42
C ALA A 159 7.72 -4.44 4.82
N VAL A 160 7.78 -5.40 3.90
CA VAL A 160 8.31 -6.76 4.16
C VAL A 160 9.84 -6.77 4.28
N PRO A 161 10.45 -7.80 4.92
CA PRO A 161 9.87 -9.03 5.48
C PRO A 161 9.42 -8.92 6.93
N GLU A 162 9.50 -7.74 7.55
CA GLU A 162 9.29 -7.61 8.98
C GLU A 162 7.80 -7.41 9.32
N PRO A 163 7.16 -8.37 10.00
CA PRO A 163 5.79 -8.22 10.48
C PRO A 163 5.72 -7.17 11.58
N GLY A 164 4.89 -6.14 11.37
CA GLY A 164 4.50 -5.20 12.40
C GLY A 164 3.05 -5.38 12.83
N LEU A 165 2.60 -4.50 13.75
CA LEU A 165 1.22 -4.38 14.21
C LEU A 165 0.24 -3.99 13.09
N TRP A 166 0.75 -3.66 11.91
CA TRP A 166 -0.02 -3.45 10.67
C TRP A 166 -0.53 -4.76 10.04
N THR A 167 -0.10 -5.91 10.53
CA THR A 167 -0.54 -7.22 10.04
C THR A 167 -1.80 -7.67 10.79
N THR A 168 -2.92 -7.84 10.10
CA THR A 168 -4.23 -8.21 10.68
C THR A 168 -4.28 -9.62 11.25
N ALA A 169 -3.68 -10.58 10.55
CA ALA A 169 -3.56 -11.94 11.05
C ALA A 169 -2.29 -12.63 10.53
N ARG A 170 -1.76 -13.53 11.35
CA ARG A 170 -0.54 -14.28 11.07
C ARG A 170 -0.77 -15.75 11.33
N VAL A 171 -0.50 -16.59 10.33
CA VAL A 171 -0.54 -18.05 10.46
C VAL A 171 0.90 -18.55 10.48
N LEU A 172 1.28 -19.23 11.55
CA LEU A 172 2.58 -19.89 11.68
C LEU A 172 2.37 -21.39 11.60
N GLU A 173 2.89 -22.00 10.54
CA GLU A 173 2.82 -23.44 10.33
C GLU A 173 4.15 -24.12 10.70
N SER A 174 4.05 -25.21 11.45
CA SER A 174 5.18 -26.06 11.83
C SER A 174 4.81 -27.53 11.64
N THR A 175 5.77 -28.44 11.82
CA THR A 175 5.49 -29.88 11.69
C THR A 175 4.38 -30.35 12.65
N MET A 176 4.35 -29.81 13.87
CA MET A 176 3.48 -30.30 14.95
C MET A 176 2.18 -29.52 15.12
N GLU A 177 2.15 -28.26 14.69
CA GLU A 177 1.01 -27.37 14.94
C GLU A 177 0.94 -26.20 13.97
N THR A 178 -0.28 -25.67 13.84
CA THR A 178 -0.58 -24.38 13.22
C THR A 178 -0.97 -23.40 14.31
N ARG A 179 -0.33 -22.24 14.37
CA ARG A 179 -0.75 -21.13 15.23
C ARG A 179 -1.36 -20.02 14.39
N VAL A 180 -2.57 -19.61 14.73
CA VAL A 180 -3.25 -18.49 14.09
C VAL A 180 -3.30 -17.34 15.09
N PHE A 181 -2.63 -16.25 14.77
CA PHE A 181 -2.69 -14.99 15.49
C PHE A 181 -3.64 -14.07 14.73
N THR A 182 -4.60 -13.50 15.42
CA THR A 182 -5.55 -12.53 14.88
C THR A 182 -5.59 -11.34 15.81
N HIS A 183 -5.58 -10.13 15.28
CA HIS A 183 -5.94 -8.99 16.10
C HIS A 183 -7.44 -9.10 16.43
N PRO A 184 -7.84 -9.22 17.71
CA PRO A 184 -9.20 -9.55 18.11
C PRO A 184 -10.18 -8.42 17.85
N SER A 185 -9.70 -7.18 17.84
CA SER A 185 -10.59 -6.04 17.92
C SER A 185 -10.69 -5.32 16.59
N ASN A 186 -11.93 -4.92 16.29
CA ASN A 186 -12.24 -3.98 15.23
C ASN A 186 -11.83 -2.55 15.63
N ARG A 187 -11.26 -2.36 16.83
CA ARG A 187 -10.77 -1.07 17.29
C ARG A 187 -9.42 -0.82 16.66
N ILE A 188 -9.42 0.11 15.74
CA ILE A 188 -8.22 0.66 15.12
C ILE A 188 -7.21 1.05 16.23
N GLY A 189 -5.97 0.58 16.10
CA GLY A 189 -4.88 0.85 17.04
C GLY A 189 -4.75 -0.10 18.24
N ASP A 190 -5.63 -1.10 18.35
CA ASP A 190 -5.49 -2.13 19.38
C ASP A 190 -4.29 -3.05 19.11
N THR A 191 -3.56 -3.36 20.17
CA THR A 191 -2.34 -4.19 20.12
C THR A 191 -2.57 -5.58 20.72
N GLU A 192 -3.76 -5.87 21.26
CA GLU A 192 -4.11 -7.21 21.70
C GLU A 192 -4.14 -8.18 20.53
N HIS A 193 -3.81 -9.44 20.80
CA HIS A 193 -3.82 -10.53 19.82
C HIS A 193 -4.54 -11.73 20.41
N ASN A 194 -5.50 -12.29 19.67
CA ASN A 194 -6.01 -13.62 19.92
C ASN A 194 -5.08 -14.64 19.27
N SER A 195 -4.70 -15.67 20.01
CA SER A 195 -3.92 -16.78 19.49
C SER A 195 -4.70 -18.09 19.60
N GLN A 196 -4.81 -18.80 18.49
CA GLN A 196 -5.37 -20.13 18.43
C GLN A 196 -4.28 -21.13 18.05
N ARG A 197 -4.13 -22.18 18.85
CA ARG A 197 -3.19 -23.28 18.60
C ARG A 197 -3.96 -24.50 18.11
N LEU A 198 -3.61 -24.99 16.91
CA LEU A 198 -4.24 -26.13 16.26
C LEU A 198 -3.22 -27.27 16.12
N THR A 199 -3.53 -28.41 16.71
CA THR A 199 -2.67 -29.62 16.66
C THR A 199 -3.32 -30.77 15.88
N GLN A 200 -4.64 -30.78 15.75
CA GLN A 200 -5.36 -31.82 15.03
C GLN A 200 -5.33 -31.55 13.52
N ASP A 201 -4.91 -32.53 12.73
CA ASP A 201 -4.80 -32.40 11.27
C ASP A 201 -6.07 -31.87 10.60
N ARG A 202 -7.25 -32.36 11.00
CA ARG A 202 -8.54 -31.92 10.46
C ARG A 202 -8.82 -30.42 10.68
N GLN A 203 -8.19 -29.80 11.68
CA GLN A 203 -8.30 -28.38 11.98
C GLN A 203 -7.16 -27.58 11.36
N ARG A 204 -5.97 -28.18 11.26
CA ARG A 204 -4.78 -27.53 10.67
C ARG A 204 -4.92 -27.35 9.16
N PHE A 205 -5.35 -28.41 8.46
CA PHE A 205 -5.41 -28.50 7.00
C PHE A 205 -6.81 -28.23 6.45
N THR A 206 -7.53 -27.32 7.09
CA THR A 206 -8.80 -26.77 6.63
C THR A 206 -8.59 -25.36 6.06
N ASP A 207 -9.66 -24.81 5.53
CA ASP A 207 -9.76 -23.41 5.13
C ASP A 207 -9.93 -22.53 6.36
N HIS A 208 -8.92 -21.69 6.63
CA HIS A 208 -8.97 -20.64 7.65
C HIS A 208 -9.63 -19.40 7.06
N ARG A 209 -10.72 -18.93 7.68
CA ARG A 209 -11.54 -17.84 7.15
C ARG A 209 -11.39 -16.58 8.01
N PHE A 210 -11.17 -15.45 7.36
CA PHE A 210 -11.01 -14.15 7.99
C PHE A 210 -12.05 -13.19 7.42
N GLN A 211 -12.92 -12.66 8.28
CA GLN A 211 -13.86 -11.60 7.90
C GLN A 211 -13.12 -10.26 7.90
N ILE A 212 -13.29 -9.50 6.83
CA ILE A 212 -12.57 -8.25 6.62
C ILE A 212 -13.58 -7.17 6.24
N VAL A 213 -13.60 -6.09 7.01
CA VAL A 213 -14.35 -4.88 6.68
C VAL A 213 -13.35 -3.79 6.30
N LEU A 214 -13.42 -3.35 5.05
CA LEU A 214 -12.54 -2.34 4.49
C LEU A 214 -13.34 -1.08 4.13
N PRO A 215 -13.20 0.00 4.91
CA PRO A 215 -13.68 1.32 4.51
C PRO A 215 -13.07 1.79 3.17
N PRO A 216 -13.59 2.89 2.58
CA PRO A 216 -13.07 3.41 1.31
C PRO A 216 -11.56 3.64 1.31
N LEU A 217 -10.87 3.18 0.26
CA LEU A 217 -9.42 3.31 0.07
C LEU A 217 -8.61 2.87 1.29
N THR A 218 -8.89 1.67 1.79
CA THR A 218 -8.15 1.02 2.90
C THR A 218 -7.64 -0.37 2.52
N ALA A 219 -6.70 -0.89 3.30
CA ALA A 219 -6.12 -2.22 3.14
C ALA A 219 -5.93 -2.94 4.49
N ARG A 220 -5.80 -4.27 4.41
CA ARG A 220 -5.44 -5.17 5.51
C ARG A 220 -4.41 -6.18 5.02
N PHE A 221 -3.50 -6.55 5.91
CA PHE A 221 -2.35 -7.38 5.56
C PHE A 221 -2.33 -8.67 6.37
N PHE A 222 -1.91 -9.75 5.73
CA PHE A 222 -1.87 -11.08 6.34
C PHE A 222 -0.53 -11.73 6.03
N ALA A 223 -0.09 -12.61 6.91
CA ALA A 223 1.13 -13.38 6.70
C ALA A 223 0.92 -14.86 7.03
N VAL A 224 1.41 -15.74 6.16
CA VAL A 224 1.54 -17.18 6.44
C VAL A 224 3.03 -17.51 6.38
N ALA A 225 3.62 -17.88 7.52
CA ALA A 225 5.01 -18.26 7.61
C ALA A 225 5.13 -19.72 8.03
N ALA A 226 6.18 -20.39 7.58
CA ALA A 226 6.42 -21.77 7.96
C ALA A 226 7.89 -22.08 8.19
N ASP A 227 8.12 -22.95 9.17
CA ASP A 227 9.40 -23.59 9.43
C ASP A 227 9.20 -25.11 9.33
N LEU A 228 9.44 -25.63 8.12
CA LEU A 228 9.06 -26.98 7.74
C LEU A 228 10.16 -27.66 6.92
N LYS A 229 10.35 -28.96 7.17
CA LYS A 229 11.20 -29.80 6.31
C LYS A 229 10.48 -30.24 5.04
N GLU A 230 9.17 -30.48 5.15
CA GLU A 230 8.33 -30.88 4.03
C GLU A 230 7.50 -29.69 3.54
N PRO A 231 7.46 -29.40 2.23
CA PRO A 231 6.72 -28.28 1.73
C PRO A 231 5.20 -28.44 1.91
N ARG A 232 4.51 -27.32 2.05
CA ARG A 232 3.04 -27.25 2.08
C ARG A 232 2.52 -26.39 0.93
N GLY A 233 1.26 -26.63 0.56
CA GLY A 233 0.52 -25.75 -0.34
C GLY A 233 -0.33 -24.76 0.45
N ILE A 234 -0.52 -23.57 -0.11
CA ILE A 234 -1.51 -22.60 0.35
C ILE A 234 -2.50 -22.35 -0.77
N ASP A 235 -3.80 -22.47 -0.52
CA ASP A 235 -4.84 -21.94 -1.39
C ASP A 235 -5.35 -20.62 -0.82
N ALA A 236 -5.26 -19.53 -1.58
CA ALA A 236 -5.82 -18.22 -1.20
C ALA A 236 -7.05 -17.92 -2.06
N LYS A 237 -8.15 -17.49 -1.42
CA LYS A 237 -9.39 -17.05 -2.08
C LYS A 237 -9.97 -15.84 -1.37
N LEU A 238 -10.60 -14.95 -2.13
CA LEU A 238 -11.23 -13.76 -1.59
C LEU A 238 -12.65 -13.63 -2.15
N PHE A 239 -13.61 -13.41 -1.26
CA PHE A 239 -15.02 -13.31 -1.62
C PHE A 239 -15.60 -11.96 -1.19
N GLU A 240 -16.40 -11.32 -2.04
CA GLU A 240 -17.32 -10.25 -1.68
C GLU A 240 -18.75 -10.82 -1.68
N GLY A 241 -19.25 -11.19 -0.49
CA GLY A 241 -20.51 -11.92 -0.36
C GLY A 241 -20.43 -13.31 -0.99
N ARG A 242 -21.01 -13.48 -2.19
CA ARG A 242 -20.97 -14.75 -2.96
C ARG A 242 -20.07 -14.69 -4.19
N ASN A 243 -19.46 -13.53 -4.46
CA ASN A 243 -18.67 -13.32 -5.65
C ASN A 243 -17.18 -13.51 -5.35
N ASP A 244 -16.52 -14.26 -6.20
CA ASP A 244 -15.07 -14.37 -6.28
C ASP A 244 -14.45 -13.03 -6.74
N VAL A 245 -13.43 -12.53 -6.04
CA VAL A 245 -12.81 -11.22 -6.33
C VAL A 245 -11.27 -11.27 -6.30
N ASP A 246 -10.64 -10.39 -7.06
CA ASP A 246 -9.18 -10.32 -7.29
C ASP A 246 -8.50 -9.13 -6.58
N GLN A 247 -9.16 -8.55 -5.57
CA GLN A 247 -8.72 -7.36 -4.85
C GLN A 247 -7.66 -7.68 -3.77
N ALA A 248 -6.64 -8.45 -4.16
CA ALA A 248 -5.51 -8.77 -3.30
C ALA A 248 -4.20 -8.98 -4.06
N TRP A 249 -3.09 -8.71 -3.39
CA TRP A 249 -1.74 -9.07 -3.80
C TRP A 249 -1.20 -10.21 -2.95
N LEU A 250 -0.47 -11.12 -3.58
CA LEU A 250 0.20 -12.27 -2.96
C LEU A 250 1.70 -12.15 -3.20
N LEU A 251 2.49 -12.06 -2.13
CA LEU A 251 3.94 -11.95 -2.19
C LEU A 251 4.60 -13.12 -1.46
N THR A 252 5.30 -13.97 -2.19
CA THR A 252 6.15 -15.01 -1.61
C THR A 252 7.54 -14.46 -1.32
N MET A 253 8.07 -14.77 -0.14
CA MET A 253 9.38 -14.36 0.31
C MET A 253 10.27 -15.57 0.57
N PRO A 254 11.47 -15.64 -0.03
CA PRO A 254 12.36 -16.78 0.13
C PRO A 254 12.85 -16.91 1.58
N PRO A 255 13.28 -18.10 2.01
CA PRO A 255 13.93 -18.27 3.29
C PRO A 255 15.21 -17.43 3.40
N ALA A 256 15.53 -16.96 4.61
CA ALA A 256 16.77 -16.24 4.85
C ALA A 256 17.99 -17.10 4.44
N GLY A 257 18.96 -16.48 3.75
CA GLY A 257 20.16 -17.17 3.25
C GLY A 257 19.99 -17.92 1.92
N ARG A 258 18.78 -17.94 1.32
CA ARG A 258 18.52 -18.53 0.00
C ARG A 258 18.51 -17.46 -1.10
N ALA A 259 19.69 -16.89 -1.37
CA ALA A 259 19.86 -15.87 -2.41
C ALA A 259 19.61 -16.38 -3.84
N ASP A 260 19.56 -17.71 -4.04
CA ASP A 260 19.19 -18.36 -5.29
C ASP A 260 17.69 -18.23 -5.62
N LEU A 261 16.86 -17.99 -4.59
CA LEU A 261 15.41 -17.84 -4.73
C LEU A 261 15.03 -16.35 -4.76
N LYS A 262 14.03 -16.02 -5.57
CA LYS A 262 13.51 -14.65 -5.70
C LYS A 262 12.15 -14.55 -5.04
N SER A 263 11.82 -13.36 -4.54
CA SER A 263 10.45 -13.05 -4.17
C SER A 263 9.57 -13.01 -5.42
N GLU A 264 8.37 -13.55 -5.33
CA GLU A 264 7.39 -13.50 -6.42
C GLU A 264 6.13 -12.79 -5.94
N LEU A 265 5.69 -11.83 -6.75
CA LEU A 265 4.51 -11.01 -6.47
C LEU A 265 3.49 -11.23 -7.58
N VAL A 266 2.32 -11.70 -7.20
CA VAL A 266 1.22 -11.96 -8.14
C VAL A 266 -0.08 -11.36 -7.61
N ARG A 267 -0.96 -10.97 -8.53
CA ARG A 267 -2.32 -10.60 -8.18
C ARG A 267 -3.11 -11.88 -7.88
N LEU A 268 -3.98 -11.85 -6.88
CA LEU A 268 -4.91 -12.95 -6.63
C LEU A 268 -5.81 -13.12 -7.87
N ALA A 269 -5.91 -14.35 -8.38
CA ALA A 269 -6.88 -14.65 -9.42
C ALA A 269 -8.30 -14.76 -8.82
N PRO A 270 -9.37 -14.32 -9.53
CA PRO A 270 -10.74 -14.39 -9.02
C PRO A 270 -11.10 -15.78 -8.46
N GLU A 271 -10.82 -16.85 -9.21
CA GLU A 271 -11.10 -18.24 -8.82
C GLU A 271 -10.27 -18.76 -7.62
N GLY A 272 -9.33 -17.94 -7.15
CA GLY A 272 -8.33 -18.29 -6.15
C GLY A 272 -6.96 -18.55 -6.74
N THR A 273 -5.95 -18.53 -5.88
CA THR A 273 -4.58 -18.83 -6.26
C THR A 273 -4.00 -19.87 -5.31
N SER A 274 -3.64 -21.02 -5.87
CA SER A 274 -2.83 -22.02 -5.18
C SER A 274 -1.36 -21.61 -5.25
N LEU A 275 -0.61 -21.84 -4.17
CA LEU A 275 0.80 -21.51 -4.01
C LEU A 275 1.52 -22.68 -3.34
N PRO A 276 2.06 -23.64 -4.12
CA PRO A 276 2.82 -24.76 -3.59
C PRO A 276 4.21 -24.32 -3.10
N GLY A 277 4.81 -25.06 -2.17
CA GLY A 277 6.23 -24.90 -1.83
C GLY A 277 6.53 -24.08 -0.57
N LEU A 278 5.52 -23.76 0.25
CA LEU A 278 5.73 -23.13 1.57
C LEU A 278 6.67 -23.99 2.43
N GLY A 279 7.74 -23.41 2.96
CA GLY A 279 8.79 -24.07 3.74
C GLY A 279 10.00 -24.56 2.93
N ARG A 280 9.89 -24.60 1.59
CA ARG A 280 11.00 -25.02 0.70
C ARG A 280 11.38 -23.95 -0.31
N ASP A 281 10.39 -23.48 -1.07
CA ASP A 281 10.54 -22.54 -2.18
C ASP A 281 10.32 -21.09 -1.70
N TYR A 282 9.52 -20.92 -0.65
CA TYR A 282 9.40 -19.66 0.08
C TYR A 282 9.12 -19.93 1.56
N ALA A 283 9.57 -19.04 2.45
CA ALA A 283 9.36 -19.16 3.89
C ALA A 283 8.10 -18.43 4.37
N THR A 284 7.71 -17.35 3.68
CA THR A 284 6.57 -16.52 4.06
C THR A 284 5.76 -16.14 2.83
N LEU A 285 4.43 -16.26 2.91
CA LEU A 285 3.47 -15.64 2.02
C LEU A 285 2.88 -14.41 2.73
N TRP A 286 2.92 -13.26 2.06
CA TRP A 286 2.19 -12.07 2.45
C TRP A 286 0.99 -11.87 1.55
N ILE A 287 -0.14 -11.48 2.14
CA ILE A 287 -1.34 -11.10 1.40
C ILE A 287 -1.71 -9.67 1.77
N ALA A 288 -1.94 -8.81 0.78
CA ALA A 288 -2.52 -7.48 0.98
C ALA A 288 -3.90 -7.44 0.33
N VAL A 289 -4.96 -7.39 1.13
CA VAL A 289 -6.34 -7.23 0.68
C VAL A 289 -6.70 -5.76 0.73
N TYR A 290 -7.31 -5.23 -0.31
CA TYR A 290 -7.59 -3.79 -0.41
C TYR A 290 -8.99 -3.47 -0.94
N ASN A 291 -9.46 -2.27 -0.60
CA ASN A 291 -10.66 -1.68 -1.15
C ASN A 291 -10.26 -0.47 -2.01
N SER A 292 -10.44 -0.57 -3.32
CA SER A 292 -10.18 0.52 -4.27
C SER A 292 -11.37 1.47 -4.46
N ASP A 293 -12.53 1.16 -3.87
CA ASP A 293 -13.72 2.03 -3.94
C ASP A 293 -13.50 3.29 -3.10
N PRO A 294 -13.63 4.50 -3.68
CA PRO A 294 -13.43 5.76 -2.96
C PRO A 294 -14.63 6.18 -2.11
N ASN A 295 -15.78 5.50 -2.22
CA ASN A 295 -17.03 5.94 -1.61
C ASN A 295 -17.65 4.88 -0.70
N ALA A 296 -17.49 3.59 -1.01
CA ALA A 296 -18.17 2.51 -0.32
C ALA A 296 -17.25 1.66 0.54
N GLU A 297 -17.76 1.24 1.71
CA GLU A 297 -17.18 0.15 2.48
C GLU A 297 -17.36 -1.19 1.73
N LYS A 298 -16.34 -2.04 1.80
CA LYS A 298 -16.36 -3.41 1.28
C LYS A 298 -16.24 -4.42 2.40
N ARG A 299 -16.93 -5.54 2.23
CA ARG A 299 -16.89 -6.67 3.16
C ARG A 299 -16.41 -7.90 2.43
N TYR A 300 -15.23 -8.35 2.82
CA TYR A 300 -14.58 -9.50 2.22
C TYR A 300 -14.48 -10.66 3.21
N GLU A 301 -14.48 -11.88 2.67
CA GLU A 301 -14.03 -13.08 3.37
C GLU A 301 -12.75 -13.56 2.68
N LEU A 302 -11.61 -13.50 3.39
CA LEU A 302 -10.36 -14.11 2.95
C LEU A 302 -10.32 -15.54 3.47
N THR A 303 -10.11 -16.49 2.56
CA THR A 303 -9.91 -17.90 2.89
C THR A 303 -8.48 -18.32 2.57
N LEU A 304 -7.80 -18.91 3.55
CA LEU A 304 -6.46 -19.47 3.44
C LEU A 304 -6.49 -20.96 3.79
N GLY A 305 -6.36 -21.82 2.80
CA GLY A 305 -6.35 -23.28 2.97
C GLY A 305 -4.93 -23.84 3.00
N LEU A 306 -4.52 -24.44 4.12
CA LEU A 306 -3.25 -25.15 4.21
C LEU A 306 -3.38 -26.59 3.69
N ARG A 307 -2.49 -27.01 2.81
CA ARG A 307 -2.50 -28.34 2.17
C ARG A 307 -1.21 -29.11 2.48
N LYS A 308 -1.36 -30.38 2.88
CA LYS A 308 -0.23 -31.29 3.12
C LYS A 308 0.56 -31.60 1.85
N ASP A 309 -0.17 -31.78 0.75
CA ASP A 309 0.41 -32.20 -0.52
C ASP A 309 0.59 -31.00 -1.44
N ALA A 310 1.83 -30.54 -1.59
CA ALA A 310 2.22 -29.69 -2.70
C ALA A 310 2.45 -30.57 -3.93
N LYS A 311 1.39 -31.05 -4.59
CA LYS A 311 1.57 -31.52 -5.97
C LYS A 311 1.97 -30.30 -6.81
N PRO A 312 3.11 -30.32 -7.50
CA PRO A 312 3.48 -29.22 -8.38
C PRO A 312 2.45 -29.19 -9.51
N VAL A 313 1.55 -28.21 -9.47
CA VAL A 313 0.77 -27.87 -10.66
C VAL A 313 1.76 -27.16 -11.58
N GLY A 314 2.00 -27.76 -12.75
CA GLY A 314 3.04 -27.34 -13.68
C GLY A 314 2.99 -25.85 -13.99
N THR A 315 4.17 -25.24 -14.00
CA THR A 315 4.52 -23.98 -14.67
C THR A 315 3.36 -22.99 -14.82
N TYR A 316 3.24 -22.08 -13.85
CA TYR A 316 2.41 -20.89 -13.97
C TYR A 316 2.77 -20.15 -15.26
N LYS A 317 1.86 -20.15 -16.23
CA LYS A 317 1.87 -19.14 -17.28
C LYS A 317 1.43 -17.85 -16.62
N ALA A 318 2.40 -17.02 -16.25
CA ALA A 318 2.15 -15.60 -16.07
C ALA A 318 1.41 -15.12 -17.33
N ALA A 319 0.16 -14.69 -17.16
CA ALA A 319 -0.54 -13.97 -18.21
C ALA A 319 0.27 -12.70 -18.45
N ARG A 320 1.08 -12.70 -19.51
CA ARG A 320 1.69 -11.49 -20.05
C ARG A 320 0.54 -10.59 -20.47
N THR A 321 0.30 -9.54 -19.70
CA THR A 321 -0.46 -8.39 -20.17
C THR A 321 0.32 -7.74 -21.32
N ALA A 322 -0.32 -7.68 -22.48
CA ALA A 322 0.07 -6.84 -23.61
C ALA A 322 -0.25 -5.37 -23.31
#